data_AF-A0A1H4FF37-F1
#
_entry.id   AF-A0A1H4FF37-F1
#
_cell.length_a   1.000
_cell.length_b   1.000
_cell.length_c   1.000
_cell.angle_alpha   90.00
_cell.angle_beta   90.00
_cell.angle_gamma   90.00
#
_symmetry.space_group_name_H-M   'P 1'
#
loop_
_entity.id
_entity.type
_entity.pdbx_description
1 polymer ?
#
loop_
_entity_poly.entity_id
_entity_poly.type
_entity_poly.pdbx_seq_one_letter_code
_entity_poly.pdbx_strand_id
1 'polypeptide(L)'
;MNLYISDIHFGHKNLIMFDKRPFADVEEMDKTIIKLWNHRVNPEDDVYIVGDFCYKSANSPEWYLKQLAGHKHLIKGNHDGVILESPEAMKYFESIDKLTHVSDGDKQIVLCHYPMAEWYKSRHGSWHIYGHIHGNKTDSFEFMKTREHAVNAAACINRYTPASMDELIINNNIFKEDAEKEKEFFLQDENKKAEMLRNINQKVGFDVLDKEAWKAFVLSDEEAHERDNVPSPLEELTLEELMFLRYYERTLE
;
A
#
# COMPACT_ATOMS: atom_id res chain seq x y z
N MET A 1 14.93 -18.32 5.78
CA MET A 1 13.60 -18.05 6.40
C MET A 1 12.73 -17.37 5.36
N ASN A 2 11.41 -17.49 5.44
CA ASN A 2 10.52 -16.77 4.53
C ASN A 2 10.22 -15.37 5.08
N LEU A 3 10.39 -14.38 4.23
CA LEU A 3 10.08 -12.97 4.47
C LEU A 3 9.17 -12.45 3.37
N TYR A 4 8.33 -11.48 3.72
CA TYR A 4 7.25 -10.99 2.87
C TYR A 4 7.22 -9.47 2.88
N ILE A 5 6.98 -8.87 1.72
CA ILE A 5 6.79 -7.42 1.56
C ILE A 5 6.06 -7.15 0.24
N SER A 6 5.28 -6.09 0.15
CA SER A 6 4.69 -5.61 -1.11
C SER A 6 4.78 -4.10 -1.23
N ASP A 7 4.43 -3.58 -2.40
CA ASP A 7 4.20 -2.15 -2.64
C ASP A 7 5.43 -1.31 -2.28
N ILE A 8 6.62 -1.81 -2.61
CA ILE A 8 7.87 -1.12 -2.30
C ILE A 8 7.97 0.16 -3.13
N HIS A 9 7.56 0.08 -4.40
CA HIS A 9 7.50 1.22 -5.32
C HIS A 9 8.78 2.07 -5.31
N PHE A 10 9.94 1.44 -5.42
CA PHE A 10 11.20 2.15 -5.65
C PHE A 10 11.06 3.16 -6.80
N GLY A 11 11.61 4.35 -6.60
CA GLY A 11 11.56 5.44 -7.58
C GLY A 11 10.23 6.21 -7.70
N HIS A 12 9.16 5.81 -7.00
CA HIS A 12 7.83 6.38 -7.22
C HIS A 12 7.61 7.68 -6.43
N LYS A 13 7.97 8.83 -7.03
CA LYS A 13 7.88 10.16 -6.40
C LYS A 13 6.50 10.49 -5.82
N ASN A 14 5.42 10.31 -6.59
CA ASN A 14 4.07 10.73 -6.17
C ASN A 14 3.54 9.90 -5.00
N LEU A 15 4.05 8.67 -4.84
CA LEU A 15 3.62 7.79 -3.76
C LEU A 15 4.06 8.26 -2.38
N ILE A 16 5.16 9.02 -2.29
CA ILE A 16 5.61 9.59 -1.01
C ILE A 16 4.49 10.41 -0.37
N MET A 17 3.82 11.26 -1.16
CA MET A 17 2.70 12.07 -0.69
C MET A 17 1.44 11.22 -0.50
N PHE A 18 1.08 10.40 -1.49
CA PHE A 18 -0.17 9.63 -1.48
C PHE A 18 -0.25 8.60 -0.33
N ASP A 19 0.85 7.89 -0.08
CA ASP A 19 0.97 6.83 0.94
C ASP A 19 1.59 7.38 2.24
N LYS A 20 1.78 8.71 2.35
CA LYS A 20 2.34 9.43 3.51
C LYS A 20 3.66 8.84 3.99
N ARG A 21 4.53 8.50 3.04
CA ARG A 21 5.80 7.86 3.36
C ARG A 21 6.70 8.86 4.10
N PRO A 22 7.43 8.42 5.14
CA PRO A 22 8.23 9.30 5.99
C PRO A 22 9.59 9.64 5.34
N PHE A 23 9.58 10.01 4.06
CA PHE A 23 10.78 10.34 3.29
C PHE A 23 10.58 11.70 2.62
N ALA A 24 11.62 12.54 2.61
CA ALA A 24 11.57 13.85 1.99
C ALA A 24 11.53 13.76 0.46
N ASP A 25 12.22 12.77 -0.12
CA ASP A 25 12.29 12.54 -1.55
C ASP A 25 12.56 11.07 -1.91
N VAL A 26 12.62 10.80 -3.21
CA VAL A 26 12.85 9.46 -3.77
C VAL A 26 14.24 8.94 -3.42
N GLU A 27 15.25 9.81 -3.38
CA GLU A 27 16.62 9.38 -3.10
C GLU A 27 16.76 8.92 -1.65
N GLU A 28 16.16 9.65 -0.70
CA GLU A 28 16.10 9.24 0.70
C GLU A 28 15.29 7.95 0.88
N MET A 29 14.12 7.85 0.23
CA MET A 29 13.27 6.65 0.27
C MET A 29 14.05 5.43 -0.19
N ASP A 30 14.59 5.46 -1.41
CA ASP A 30 15.25 4.31 -2.03
C ASP A 30 16.45 3.86 -1.19
N LYS A 31 17.31 4.80 -0.77
CA LYS A 31 18.48 4.49 0.08
C LYS A 31 18.08 3.89 1.42
N THR A 32 17.03 4.43 2.04
CA THR A 32 16.58 3.97 3.35
C THR A 32 15.99 2.56 3.27
N ILE A 33 15.13 2.30 2.28
CA ILE A 33 14.53 0.98 2.08
C ILE A 33 15.61 -0.07 1.76
N ILE A 34 16.58 0.24 0.88
CA ILE A 34 17.71 -0.66 0.59
C ILE A 34 18.50 -0.98 1.86
N LYS A 35 18.76 0.03 2.70
CA LYS A 35 19.47 -0.16 3.97
C LYS A 35 18.68 -1.04 4.94
N LEU A 36 17.38 -0.79 5.10
CA LEU A 36 16.49 -1.58 5.97
C LEU A 36 16.39 -3.03 5.50
N TRP A 37 16.24 -3.23 4.19
CA TRP A 37 16.23 -4.55 3.57
C TRP A 37 17.50 -5.33 3.93
N ASN A 38 18.68 -4.77 3.64
CA ASN A 38 19.95 -5.47 3.85
C ASN A 38 20.34 -5.59 5.33
N HIS A 39 19.73 -4.82 6.23
CA HIS A 39 19.86 -5.03 7.66
C HIS A 39 19.03 -6.23 8.15
N ARG A 40 17.91 -6.51 7.48
CA ARG A 40 16.96 -7.56 7.88
C ARG A 40 17.24 -8.91 7.23
N VAL A 41 17.57 -8.90 5.93
CA VAL A 41 17.57 -10.07 5.05
C VAL A 41 18.97 -10.69 4.99
N ASN A 42 19.08 -11.97 5.34
CA ASN A 42 20.31 -12.73 5.14
C ASN A 42 20.38 -13.28 3.70
N PRO A 43 21.59 -13.62 3.21
CA PRO A 43 21.75 -14.17 1.86
C PRO A 43 20.91 -15.41 1.55
N GLU A 44 20.67 -16.26 2.56
CA GLU A 44 19.92 -17.53 2.45
C GLU A 44 18.42 -17.39 2.77
N ASP A 45 17.92 -16.17 2.99
CA ASP A 45 16.49 -15.93 3.24
C ASP A 45 15.72 -15.84 1.91
N ASP A 46 14.53 -16.44 1.86
CA ASP A 46 13.58 -16.29 0.77
C ASP A 46 12.72 -15.05 1.03
N VAL A 47 12.74 -14.09 0.11
CA VAL A 47 11.93 -12.87 0.17
C VAL A 47 10.90 -12.86 -0.93
N TYR A 48 9.64 -13.01 -0.54
CA TYR A 48 8.48 -12.91 -1.41
C TYR A 48 8.04 -11.45 -1.53
N ILE A 49 8.31 -10.86 -2.68
CA ILE A 49 7.85 -9.53 -3.08
C ILE A 49 6.44 -9.68 -3.66
N VAL A 50 5.42 -9.35 -2.88
CA VAL A 50 4.01 -9.50 -3.24
C VAL A 50 3.50 -8.30 -4.05
N GLY A 51 4.25 -7.98 -5.09
CA GLY A 51 3.91 -7.05 -6.15
C GLY A 51 4.39 -5.61 -5.93
N ASP A 52 4.38 -4.86 -7.03
CA ASP A 52 4.65 -3.42 -7.13
C ASP A 52 6.02 -3.02 -6.54
N PHE A 53 7.07 -3.59 -7.12
CA PHE A 53 8.45 -3.42 -6.67
C PHE A 53 9.03 -2.04 -6.98
N CYS A 54 8.89 -1.56 -8.23
CA CYS A 54 9.37 -0.24 -8.65
C CYS A 54 8.43 0.37 -9.70
N TYR A 55 8.30 1.69 -9.71
CA TYR A 55 7.40 2.36 -10.65
C TYR A 55 7.87 3.79 -10.98
N LYS A 56 7.84 4.16 -12.27
CA LYS A 56 8.29 5.46 -12.79
C LYS A 56 9.67 5.90 -12.26
N SER A 57 10.54 4.93 -12.01
CA SER A 57 11.86 5.13 -11.43
C SER A 57 12.86 5.65 -12.46
N ALA A 58 13.78 6.52 -12.02
CA ALA A 58 14.94 6.92 -12.81
C ALA A 58 16.00 5.80 -12.92
N ASN A 59 16.12 4.94 -11.91
CA ASN A 59 16.94 3.74 -11.97
C ASN A 59 16.16 2.56 -12.57
N SER A 60 16.85 1.67 -13.27
CA SER A 60 16.25 0.44 -13.79
C SER A 60 15.97 -0.58 -12.68
N PRO A 61 15.05 -1.55 -12.89
CA PRO A 61 14.73 -2.54 -11.86
C PRO A 61 15.95 -3.35 -11.40
N GLU A 62 16.83 -3.77 -12.32
CA GLU A 62 18.06 -4.49 -11.99
C GLU A 62 19.08 -3.66 -11.20
N TRP A 63 19.01 -2.32 -11.29
CA TRP A 63 19.82 -1.44 -10.44
C TRP A 63 19.45 -1.62 -8.98
N TYR A 64 18.16 -1.74 -8.64
CA TYR A 64 17.71 -2.03 -7.29
C TYR A 64 17.99 -3.48 -6.92
N LEU A 65 17.56 -4.44 -7.74
CA LEU A 65 17.58 -5.87 -7.40
C LEU A 65 18.98 -6.39 -7.05
N LYS A 66 20.02 -5.92 -7.74
CA LYS A 66 21.41 -6.33 -7.45
C LYS A 66 21.93 -5.88 -6.08
N GLN A 67 21.27 -4.91 -5.45
CA GLN A 67 21.66 -4.36 -4.16
C GLN A 67 20.93 -5.04 -3.00
N LEU A 68 19.94 -5.90 -3.26
CA LEU A 68 19.08 -6.49 -2.25
C LEU A 68 19.51 -7.93 -1.95
N ALA A 69 19.84 -8.22 -0.69
CA ALA A 69 20.16 -9.58 -0.22
C ALA A 69 18.96 -10.53 -0.32
N GLY A 70 19.22 -11.85 -0.21
CA GLY A 70 18.23 -12.92 -0.19
C GLY A 70 17.85 -13.47 -1.55
N HIS A 71 17.21 -14.63 -1.56
CA HIS A 71 16.55 -15.25 -2.70
C HIS A 71 15.21 -14.56 -2.94
N LYS A 72 15.01 -13.99 -4.13
CA LYS A 72 13.83 -13.13 -4.38
C LYS A 72 12.79 -13.87 -5.20
N HIS A 73 11.54 -13.79 -4.78
CA HIS A 73 10.38 -14.31 -5.50
C HIS A 73 9.40 -13.17 -5.77
N LEU A 74 8.93 -13.03 -7.00
CA LEU A 74 7.96 -12.00 -7.36
C LEU A 74 6.56 -12.59 -7.49
N ILE A 75 5.60 -12.02 -6.78
CA ILE A 75 4.18 -12.24 -7.03
C ILE A 75 3.65 -10.97 -7.70
N LYS A 76 3.49 -11.06 -9.02
CA LYS A 76 3.28 -9.93 -9.92
C LYS A 76 2.12 -9.02 -9.46
N GLY A 77 2.43 -7.73 -9.26
CA GLY A 77 1.47 -6.63 -9.19
C GLY A 77 1.23 -5.93 -10.53
N ASN A 78 0.39 -4.90 -10.53
CA ASN A 78 0.04 -4.14 -11.74
C ASN A 78 1.19 -3.27 -12.26
N HIS A 79 2.12 -2.85 -11.40
CA HIS A 79 3.22 -1.96 -11.77
C HIS A 79 4.51 -2.68 -12.16
N ASP A 80 4.56 -4.01 -12.05
CA ASP A 80 5.77 -4.79 -12.31
C ASP A 80 6.05 -5.05 -13.80
N GLY A 81 5.33 -4.41 -14.73
CA GLY A 81 5.55 -4.56 -16.18
C GLY A 81 7.01 -4.32 -16.57
N VAL A 82 7.64 -3.29 -16.00
CA VAL A 82 9.05 -2.93 -16.24
C VAL A 82 10.05 -4.04 -15.85
N ILE A 83 9.71 -4.88 -14.87
CA ILE A 83 10.54 -6.03 -14.48
C ILE A 83 10.42 -7.14 -15.52
N LEU A 84 9.19 -7.43 -15.95
CA LEU A 84 8.90 -8.52 -16.88
C LEU A 84 9.43 -8.22 -18.29
N GLU A 85 9.58 -6.95 -18.63
CA GLU A 85 10.15 -6.47 -19.88
C GLU A 85 11.70 -6.44 -19.86
N SER A 86 12.34 -6.61 -18.69
CA SER A 86 13.79 -6.59 -18.52
C SER A 86 14.35 -8.01 -18.26
N PRO A 87 14.98 -8.66 -19.26
CA PRO A 87 15.65 -9.95 -19.06
C PRO A 87 16.73 -9.91 -17.99
N GLU A 88 17.39 -8.77 -17.81
CA GLU A 88 18.39 -8.54 -16.77
C GLU A 88 17.77 -8.55 -15.38
N ALA A 89 16.62 -7.90 -15.19
CA ALA A 89 15.90 -7.89 -13.92
C ALA A 89 15.37 -9.29 -13.56
N MET A 90 14.82 -10.01 -14.54
CA MET A 90 14.27 -11.36 -14.31
C MET A 90 15.29 -12.36 -13.77
N LYS A 91 16.60 -12.18 -14.06
CA LYS A 91 17.69 -13.05 -13.53
C LYS A 91 17.84 -12.98 -12.01
N TYR A 92 17.29 -11.97 -11.35
CA TYR A 92 17.36 -11.81 -9.89
C TYR A 92 16.23 -12.52 -9.15
N PHE A 93 15.28 -13.14 -9.85
CA PHE A 93 14.14 -13.82 -9.24
C PHE A 93 14.25 -15.34 -9.43
N GLU A 94 14.06 -16.08 -8.35
CA GLU A 94 13.97 -17.54 -8.34
C GLU A 94 12.62 -18.01 -8.91
N SER A 95 11.56 -17.24 -8.67
CA SER A 95 10.25 -17.45 -9.30
C SER A 95 9.51 -16.13 -9.55
N ILE A 96 8.61 -16.16 -10.54
CA ILE A 96 7.71 -15.05 -10.87
C ILE A 96 6.33 -15.64 -11.13
N ASP A 97 5.38 -15.33 -10.25
CA ASP A 97 4.04 -15.91 -10.24
C ASP A 97 2.98 -14.80 -10.22
N LYS A 98 1.75 -15.09 -10.66
CA LYS A 98 0.61 -14.17 -10.45
C LYS A 98 -0.08 -14.43 -9.11
N LEU A 99 -0.09 -15.69 -8.72
CA LEU A 99 -0.63 -16.22 -7.48
C LEU A 99 0.16 -17.48 -7.19
N THR A 100 0.64 -17.64 -5.96
CA THR A 100 1.34 -18.86 -5.56
C THR A 100 0.92 -19.30 -4.16
N HIS A 101 1.30 -20.52 -3.80
CA HIS A 101 1.01 -21.12 -2.52
C HIS A 101 2.32 -21.63 -1.91
N VAL A 102 2.63 -21.19 -0.70
CA VAL A 102 3.86 -21.52 0.02
C VAL A 102 3.53 -22.15 1.37
N SER A 103 4.42 -23.04 1.81
CA SER A 103 4.39 -23.56 3.19
C SER A 103 5.47 -22.85 3.99
N ASP A 104 5.10 -22.22 5.10
CA ASP A 104 6.02 -21.58 6.03
C ASP A 104 5.78 -22.14 7.43
N GLY A 105 6.64 -23.06 7.84
CA GLY A 105 6.42 -23.89 9.02
C GLY A 105 5.13 -24.71 8.89
N ASP A 106 4.21 -24.51 9.83
CA ASP A 106 2.88 -25.13 9.87
C ASP A 106 1.81 -24.36 9.07
N LYS A 107 2.14 -23.16 8.58
CA LYS A 107 1.19 -22.28 7.88
C LYS A 107 1.17 -22.59 6.39
N GLN A 108 -0.02 -22.67 5.84
CA GLN A 108 -0.28 -22.72 4.39
C GLN A 108 -0.66 -21.31 3.95
N ILE A 109 0.05 -20.73 3.00
CA ILE A 109 -0.06 -19.31 2.68
C ILE A 109 -0.28 -19.12 1.18
N VAL A 110 -1.35 -18.41 0.82
CA VAL A 110 -1.64 -17.97 -0.54
C VAL A 110 -1.11 -16.54 -0.72
N LEU A 111 -0.22 -16.37 -1.68
CA LEU A 111 0.35 -15.09 -2.04
C LEU A 111 -0.32 -14.60 -3.33
N CYS A 112 -0.92 -13.41 -3.27
CA CYS A 112 -1.47 -12.72 -4.44
C CYS A 112 -1.40 -11.22 -4.15
N HIS A 113 -0.91 -10.42 -5.09
CA HIS A 113 -0.81 -8.97 -4.89
C HIS A 113 -2.17 -8.33 -4.55
N TYR A 114 -3.24 -8.79 -5.21
CA TYR A 114 -4.58 -8.27 -5.00
C TYR A 114 -5.26 -8.90 -3.77
N PRO A 115 -5.98 -8.11 -2.94
CA PRO A 115 -6.81 -8.65 -1.88
C PRO A 115 -7.93 -9.52 -2.47
N MET A 116 -7.95 -10.80 -2.11
CA MET A 116 -8.96 -11.75 -2.61
C MET A 116 -10.05 -12.01 -1.57
N ALA A 117 -11.31 -12.05 -2.04
CA ALA A 117 -12.46 -12.37 -1.20
C ALA A 117 -12.42 -13.81 -0.64
N GLU A 118 -11.90 -14.73 -1.43
CA GLU A 118 -11.65 -16.12 -1.04
C GLU A 118 -10.33 -16.61 -1.64
N TRP A 119 -9.68 -17.54 -0.95
CA TRP A 119 -8.45 -18.19 -1.40
C TRP A 119 -8.44 -19.67 -1.04
N TYR A 120 -7.49 -20.41 -1.61
CA TYR A 120 -7.33 -21.84 -1.38
C TYR A 120 -7.26 -22.14 0.11
N LYS A 121 -8.19 -22.97 0.62
CA LYS A 121 -8.31 -23.35 2.04
C LYS A 121 -8.56 -22.19 3.03
N SER A 122 -9.09 -21.05 2.57
CA SER A 122 -9.47 -19.92 3.43
C SER A 122 -10.40 -20.31 4.59
N ARG A 123 -11.33 -21.26 4.35
CA ARG A 123 -12.22 -21.84 5.37
C ARG A 123 -11.58 -22.97 6.22
N HIS A 124 -10.33 -23.30 5.95
CA HIS A 124 -9.57 -24.38 6.57
C HIS A 124 -8.23 -23.88 7.16
N GLY A 125 -8.13 -22.58 7.45
CA GLY A 125 -7.01 -22.00 8.20
C GLY A 125 -5.78 -21.63 7.37
N SER A 126 -5.86 -21.61 6.04
CA SER A 126 -4.76 -21.03 5.25
C SER A 126 -4.79 -19.51 5.33
N TRP A 127 -3.60 -18.93 5.22
CA TRP A 127 -3.38 -17.50 5.21
C TRP A 127 -3.38 -16.94 3.81
N HIS A 128 -3.69 -15.66 3.71
CA HIS A 128 -3.54 -14.87 2.50
C HIS A 128 -2.69 -13.64 2.80
N ILE A 129 -1.58 -13.51 2.07
CA ILE A 129 -0.75 -12.31 2.07
C ILE A 129 -1.02 -11.55 0.77
N TYR A 130 -1.35 -10.26 0.91
CA TYR A 130 -1.67 -9.36 -0.19
C TYR A 130 -1.01 -8.00 -0.03
N GLY A 131 -1.09 -7.15 -1.06
CA GLY A 131 -0.61 -5.77 -1.06
C GLY A 131 -1.65 -4.84 -1.67
N HIS A 132 -1.25 -4.06 -2.67
CA HIS A 132 -2.10 -3.30 -3.61
C HIS A 132 -2.86 -2.12 -3.01
N ILE A 133 -3.47 -2.28 -1.85
CA ILE A 133 -4.26 -1.23 -1.18
C ILE A 133 -3.40 -0.34 -0.29
N HIS A 134 -2.10 -0.63 -0.15
CA HIS A 134 -1.19 0.11 0.73
C HIS A 134 -1.75 0.25 2.16
N GLY A 135 -1.55 1.40 2.79
CA GLY A 135 -2.23 1.81 4.02
C GLY A 135 -3.57 2.50 3.77
N ASN A 136 -4.13 2.39 2.55
CA ASN A 136 -5.46 2.93 2.29
C ASN A 136 -6.48 2.15 3.12
N LYS A 137 -7.46 2.88 3.62
CA LYS A 137 -8.56 2.28 4.33
C LYS A 137 -9.60 1.89 3.25
N THR A 138 -10.50 2.67 2.68
CA THR A 138 -11.50 2.25 1.65
C THR A 138 -12.17 0.86 1.84
N ASP A 139 -13.08 0.51 0.93
CA ASP A 139 -13.94 -0.68 1.07
C ASP A 139 -13.15 -1.99 1.08
N SER A 140 -12.05 -2.04 0.33
CA SER A 140 -11.18 -3.22 0.32
C SER A 140 -10.59 -3.48 1.70
N PHE A 141 -10.13 -2.46 2.44
CA PHE A 141 -9.68 -2.66 3.82
C PHE A 141 -10.84 -3.06 4.73
N GLU A 142 -11.99 -2.38 4.66
CA GLU A 142 -13.14 -2.69 5.52
C GLU A 142 -13.55 -4.17 5.35
N PHE A 143 -13.57 -4.64 4.10
CA PHE A 143 -13.82 -6.04 3.81
C PHE A 143 -12.68 -6.94 4.32
N MET A 144 -11.42 -6.66 3.98
CA MET A 144 -10.29 -7.53 4.33
C MET A 144 -10.02 -7.57 5.83
N LYS A 145 -10.37 -6.52 6.56
CA LYS A 145 -10.28 -6.47 8.02
C LYS A 145 -11.14 -7.53 8.70
N THR A 146 -12.27 -7.92 8.09
CA THR A 146 -13.13 -9.01 8.58
C THR A 146 -12.54 -10.41 8.38
N ARG A 147 -11.43 -10.52 7.64
CA ARG A 147 -10.76 -11.77 7.32
C ARG A 147 -9.60 -11.99 8.29
N GLU A 148 -9.80 -12.88 9.26
CA GLU A 148 -8.81 -13.19 10.30
C GLU A 148 -7.46 -13.61 9.72
N HIS A 149 -7.47 -14.48 8.70
CA HIS A 149 -6.27 -15.02 8.07
C HIS A 149 -5.81 -14.23 6.84
N ALA A 150 -6.15 -12.95 6.72
CA ALA A 150 -5.63 -12.08 5.67
C ALA A 150 -4.78 -10.95 6.25
N VAL A 151 -3.57 -10.80 5.70
CA VAL A 151 -2.59 -9.80 6.13
C VAL A 151 -2.03 -9.05 4.93
N ASN A 152 -1.90 -7.74 5.09
CA ASN A 152 -1.34 -6.83 4.11
C ASN A 152 0.18 -6.70 4.31
N ALA A 153 0.95 -7.00 3.27
CA ALA A 153 2.40 -6.93 3.23
C ALA A 153 2.94 -5.57 2.78
N ALA A 154 2.08 -4.57 2.56
CA ALA A 154 2.49 -3.26 2.07
C ALA A 154 3.61 -2.65 2.92
N ALA A 155 4.61 -2.10 2.24
CA ALA A 155 5.80 -1.56 2.88
C ALA A 155 5.46 -0.51 3.95
N CYS A 156 4.45 0.32 3.74
CA CYS A 156 4.02 1.34 4.71
C CYS A 156 3.42 0.75 6.00
N ILE A 157 2.82 -0.45 5.95
CA ILE A 157 2.31 -1.16 7.14
C ILE A 157 3.45 -1.88 7.87
N ASN A 158 4.45 -2.36 7.11
CA ASN A 158 5.54 -3.19 7.62
C ASN A 158 6.85 -2.42 7.81
N ARG A 159 6.75 -1.10 8.06
CA ARG A 159 7.90 -0.22 8.38
C ARG A 159 9.02 -0.31 7.34
N TYR A 160 8.62 -0.44 6.08
CA TYR A 160 9.48 -0.51 4.91
C TYR A 160 10.58 -1.58 4.98
N THR A 161 10.29 -2.69 5.67
CA THR A 161 11.24 -3.78 5.91
C THR A 161 10.55 -5.13 5.66
N PRO A 162 11.22 -6.11 5.01
CA PRO A 162 10.65 -7.46 4.86
C PRO A 162 10.31 -8.09 6.21
N ALA A 163 9.12 -8.68 6.31
CA ALA A 163 8.56 -9.20 7.56
C ALA A 163 8.29 -10.69 7.47
N SER A 164 8.55 -11.42 8.55
CA SER A 164 8.10 -12.81 8.72
C SER A 164 6.57 -12.86 8.86
N MET A 165 5.99 -14.05 8.73
CA MET A 165 4.55 -14.22 8.86
C MET A 165 4.00 -13.73 10.21
N ASP A 166 4.70 -14.02 11.31
CA ASP A 166 4.27 -13.58 12.65
C ASP A 166 4.37 -12.05 12.80
N GLU A 167 5.40 -11.42 12.23
CA GLU A 167 5.53 -9.96 12.19
C GLU A 167 4.41 -9.30 11.36
N LEU A 168 4.04 -9.89 10.21
CA LEU A 168 2.91 -9.42 9.41
C LEU A 168 1.61 -9.42 10.22
N ILE A 169 1.34 -10.49 10.96
CA ILE A 169 0.14 -10.60 11.80
C ILE A 169 0.12 -9.49 12.85
N ILE A 170 1.24 -9.28 13.54
CA ILE A 170 1.36 -8.24 14.57
C ILE A 170 1.17 -6.85 13.96
N ASN A 171 1.86 -6.54 12.87
CA ASN A 171 1.78 -5.23 12.22
C ASN A 171 0.36 -4.94 11.69
N ASN A 172 -0.30 -5.94 11.12
CA ASN A 172 -1.68 -5.81 10.64
C ASN A 172 -2.67 -5.60 11.77
N ASN A 173 -2.49 -6.25 12.93
CA ASN A 173 -3.34 -6.03 14.10
C ASN A 173 -3.20 -4.59 14.61
N ILE A 174 -1.97 -4.09 14.74
CA ILE A 174 -1.71 -2.69 15.12
C ILE A 174 -2.38 -1.74 14.12
N PHE A 175 -2.18 -1.96 12.81
CA PHE A 175 -2.78 -1.12 11.78
C PHE A 175 -4.32 -1.12 11.83
N LYS A 176 -4.94 -2.27 12.09
CA LYS A 176 -6.39 -2.41 12.26
C LYS A 176 -6.91 -1.70 13.50
N GLU A 177 -6.18 -1.75 14.62
CA GLU A 177 -6.52 -1.04 15.86
C GLU A 177 -6.42 0.48 15.69
N ASP A 178 -5.34 0.96 15.06
CA ASP A 178 -5.15 2.39 14.81
C ASP A 178 -6.24 2.94 13.87
N ALA A 179 -6.67 2.14 12.89
CA ALA A 179 -7.82 2.48 12.06
C ALA A 179 -9.14 2.62 12.86
N GLU A 180 -9.40 1.77 13.86
CA GLU A 180 -10.59 1.96 14.73
C GLU A 180 -10.47 3.20 15.60
N LYS A 181 -9.29 3.45 16.19
CA LYS A 181 -9.08 4.64 17.03
C LYS A 181 -9.27 5.94 16.24
N GLU A 182 -8.74 5.99 15.01
CA GLU A 182 -8.98 7.11 14.10
C GLU A 182 -10.47 7.28 13.81
N LYS A 183 -11.17 6.19 13.49
CA LYS A 183 -12.61 6.19 13.22
C LYS A 183 -13.43 6.69 14.43
N GLU A 184 -13.14 6.19 15.62
CA GLU A 184 -13.76 6.64 16.88
C GLU A 184 -13.51 8.13 17.12
N PHE A 185 -12.28 8.59 16.89
CA PHE A 185 -11.90 10.00 17.05
C PHE A 185 -12.71 10.93 16.13
N PHE A 186 -12.89 10.57 14.86
CA PHE A 186 -13.67 11.38 13.92
C PHE A 186 -15.19 11.30 14.13
N LEU A 187 -15.69 10.21 14.72
CA LEU A 187 -17.12 10.00 14.96
C LEU A 187 -17.67 10.66 16.22
N GLN A 188 -16.84 10.96 17.22
CA GLN A 188 -17.32 11.37 18.55
C GLN A 188 -17.45 12.89 18.75
N ASP A 189 -16.90 13.72 17.85
CA ASP A 189 -16.91 15.19 17.99
C ASP A 189 -17.60 15.88 16.81
N GLU A 190 -18.93 16.05 16.92
CA GLU A 190 -19.76 16.73 15.91
C GLU A 190 -19.33 18.19 15.65
N ASN A 191 -18.74 18.87 16.63
CA ASN A 191 -18.25 20.24 16.43
C ASN A 191 -16.99 20.25 15.57
N LYS A 192 -16.05 19.35 15.87
CA LYS A 192 -14.82 19.19 15.09
C LYS A 192 -15.09 18.75 13.66
N LYS A 193 -16.04 17.83 13.47
CA LYS A 193 -16.56 17.40 12.17
C LYS A 193 -17.11 18.58 11.37
N ALA A 194 -17.98 19.40 11.98
CA ALA A 194 -18.55 20.58 11.32
C ALA A 194 -17.51 21.66 11.01
N GLU A 195 -16.46 21.79 11.82
CA GLU A 195 -15.34 22.69 11.56
C GLU A 195 -14.50 22.21 10.36
N MET A 196 -14.11 20.93 10.33
CA MET A 196 -13.35 20.36 9.22
C MET A 196 -14.12 20.43 7.89
N LEU A 197 -15.41 20.10 7.87
CA LEU A 197 -16.25 20.27 6.67
C LEU A 197 -16.24 21.71 6.16
N ARG A 198 -16.34 22.69 7.07
CA ARG A 198 -16.29 24.11 6.68
C ARG A 198 -14.93 24.49 6.08
N ASN A 199 -13.84 24.08 6.71
CA ASN A 199 -12.48 24.39 6.22
C ASN A 199 -12.21 23.73 4.86
N ILE A 200 -12.60 22.47 4.71
CA ILE A 200 -12.50 21.73 3.45
C ILE A 200 -13.30 22.44 2.36
N ASN A 201 -14.60 22.69 2.59
CA ASN A 201 -15.48 23.32 1.61
C ASN A 201 -14.95 24.69 1.16
N GLN A 202 -14.31 25.43 2.07
CA GLN A 202 -13.67 26.71 1.76
C GLN A 202 -12.46 26.55 0.83
N LYS A 203 -11.64 25.52 1.02
CA LYS A 203 -10.44 25.26 0.20
C LYS A 203 -10.78 24.68 -1.16
N VAL A 204 -11.68 23.70 -1.21
CA VAL A 204 -12.08 23.07 -2.49
C VAL A 204 -13.09 23.90 -3.28
N GLY A 205 -13.78 24.85 -2.64
CA GLY A 205 -14.69 25.79 -3.29
C GLY A 205 -16.11 25.28 -3.55
N PHE A 206 -16.48 24.14 -2.97
CA PHE A 206 -17.83 23.57 -3.06
C PHE A 206 -18.18 22.76 -1.81
N ASP A 207 -19.45 22.37 -1.65
CA ASP A 207 -19.86 21.51 -0.55
C ASP A 207 -19.51 20.04 -0.85
N VAL A 208 -18.52 19.51 -0.14
CA VAL A 208 -18.08 18.11 -0.32
C VAL A 208 -19.13 17.09 0.11
N LEU A 209 -20.22 17.52 0.76
CA LEU A 209 -21.36 16.67 1.07
C LEU A 209 -22.36 16.55 -0.09
N ASP A 210 -22.28 17.43 -1.09
CA ASP A 210 -23.04 17.30 -2.33
C ASP A 210 -22.36 16.23 -3.20
N LYS A 211 -22.97 15.05 -3.25
CA LYS A 211 -22.44 13.89 -3.99
C LYS A 211 -22.23 14.16 -5.47
N GLU A 212 -23.08 14.97 -6.10
CA GLU A 212 -22.98 15.26 -7.53
C GLU A 212 -21.84 16.26 -7.78
N ALA A 213 -21.72 17.28 -6.92
CA ALA A 213 -20.60 18.22 -6.98
C ALA A 213 -19.25 17.51 -6.71
N TRP A 214 -19.22 16.61 -5.72
CA TRP A 214 -18.03 15.83 -5.38
C TRP A 214 -17.60 14.90 -6.51
N LYS A 215 -18.53 14.13 -7.11
CA LYS A 215 -18.21 13.28 -8.27
C LYS A 215 -17.71 14.08 -9.47
N ALA A 216 -18.35 15.22 -9.75
CA ALA A 216 -17.92 16.09 -10.84
C ALA A 216 -16.50 16.64 -10.59
N PHE A 217 -16.20 17.02 -9.34
CA PHE A 217 -14.88 17.47 -8.93
C PHE A 217 -13.81 16.39 -9.15
N VAL A 218 -13.99 15.19 -8.59
CA VAL A 218 -13.00 14.10 -8.69
C VAL A 218 -12.67 13.76 -10.14
N LEU A 219 -13.69 13.62 -11.00
CA LEU A 219 -13.49 13.35 -12.43
C LEU A 219 -12.71 14.48 -13.12
N SER A 220 -13.02 15.74 -12.81
CA SER A 220 -12.33 16.88 -13.39
C SER A 220 -10.89 17.06 -12.90
N ASP A 221 -10.64 16.73 -11.62
CA ASP A 221 -9.35 16.86 -10.97
C ASP A 221 -8.38 15.78 -11.47
N GLU A 222 -8.85 14.53 -11.60
CA GLU A 222 -8.07 13.44 -12.22
C GLU A 222 -7.68 13.79 -13.66
N GLU A 223 -8.62 14.26 -14.48
CA GLU A 223 -8.33 14.63 -15.87
C GLU A 223 -7.37 15.83 -15.99
N ALA A 224 -7.53 16.85 -15.15
CA ALA A 224 -6.68 18.05 -15.15
C ALA A 224 -5.27 17.76 -14.64
N HIS A 225 -5.14 16.91 -13.62
CA HIS A 225 -3.86 16.51 -13.07
C HIS A 225 -3.08 15.62 -14.05
N GLU A 226 -3.76 14.70 -14.73
CA GLU A 226 -3.14 13.81 -15.74
C GLU A 226 -2.71 14.54 -17.03
N ARG A 227 -3.49 15.52 -17.50
CA ARG A 227 -3.22 16.20 -18.78
C ARG A 227 -2.33 17.43 -18.65
N ASP A 228 -2.61 18.27 -17.65
CA ASP A 228 -2.12 19.64 -17.61
C ASP A 228 -1.19 19.92 -16.42
N ASN A 229 -0.92 18.91 -15.59
CA ASN A 229 -0.07 19.00 -14.38
C ASN A 229 -0.48 20.18 -13.48
N VAL A 230 -1.81 20.43 -13.42
CA VAL A 230 -2.41 21.44 -12.56
C VAL A 230 -2.41 20.91 -11.12
N PRO A 231 -1.96 21.71 -10.12
CA PRO A 231 -2.04 21.34 -8.72
C PRO A 231 -3.49 21.07 -8.32
N SER A 232 -3.74 19.92 -7.69
CA SER A 232 -5.09 19.59 -7.23
C SER A 232 -5.47 20.50 -6.04
N PRO A 233 -6.71 21.01 -5.94
CA PRO A 233 -7.19 21.68 -4.73
C PRO A 233 -7.10 20.80 -3.47
N LEU A 234 -7.00 19.47 -3.63
CA LEU A 234 -6.73 18.53 -2.54
C LEU A 234 -5.32 18.67 -1.97
N GLU A 235 -4.37 19.27 -2.70
CA GLU A 235 -3.00 19.56 -2.22
C GLU A 235 -2.98 20.66 -1.15
N GLU A 236 -4.02 21.50 -1.06
CA GLU A 236 -4.16 22.54 -0.02
C GLU A 236 -4.75 22.01 1.30
N LEU A 237 -5.27 20.79 1.28
CA LEU A 237 -5.84 20.17 2.45
C LEU A 237 -4.73 19.67 3.39
N THR A 238 -4.96 19.88 4.68
CA THR A 238 -4.14 19.25 5.71
C THR A 238 -4.35 17.74 5.70
N LEU A 239 -3.40 17.03 6.29
CA LEU A 239 -3.46 15.58 6.40
C LEU A 239 -4.73 15.09 7.12
N GLU A 240 -5.17 15.84 8.12
CA GLU A 240 -6.35 15.54 8.93
C GLU A 240 -7.65 15.74 8.12
N GLU A 241 -7.71 16.81 7.32
CA GLU A 241 -8.83 17.09 6.41
C GLU A 241 -8.97 16.02 5.31
N LEU A 242 -7.85 15.58 4.71
CA LEU A 242 -7.84 14.49 3.73
C LEU A 242 -8.32 13.17 4.33
N MET A 243 -7.91 12.85 5.56
CA MET A 243 -8.35 11.63 6.25
C MET A 243 -9.84 11.67 6.55
N PHE A 244 -10.33 12.83 6.95
CA PHE A 244 -11.73 13.04 7.24
C PHE A 244 -12.63 12.95 6.00
N LEU A 245 -12.21 13.53 4.86
CA LEU A 245 -12.93 13.36 3.59
C LEU A 245 -13.04 11.88 3.21
N ARG A 246 -11.91 11.16 3.22
CA ARG A 246 -11.89 9.71 2.91
C ARG A 246 -12.71 8.87 3.87
N TYR A 247 -12.89 9.33 5.11
CA TYR A 247 -13.77 8.70 6.08
C TYR A 247 -15.24 8.99 5.75
N TYR A 248 -15.56 10.26 5.49
CA TYR A 248 -16.92 10.72 5.27
C TYR A 248 -17.53 10.22 3.95
N GLU A 249 -16.73 10.15 2.87
CA GLU A 249 -17.12 9.55 1.59
C GLU A 249 -17.73 8.14 1.77
N ARG A 250 -17.16 7.33 2.67
CA ARG A 250 -17.62 5.96 2.95
C ARG A 250 -18.91 5.88 3.76
N THR A 251 -19.26 6.95 4.47
CA THR A 251 -20.50 7.03 5.27
C THR A 251 -21.67 7.60 4.47
N LEU A 252 -21.40 8.16 3.30
CA LEU A 252 -22.40 8.76 2.42
C LEU A 252 -23.05 7.74 1.49
N GLU A 253 -22.44 6.59 1.19
CA GLU A 253 -23.08 5.49 0.44
C GLU A 253 -24.13 4.74 1.27
#